data_AF-A0A7V7K1R4-F1
#
_entry.id   AF-A0A7V7K1R4-F1
#
_cell.length_a   1.000
_cell.length_b   1.000
_cell.length_c   1.000
_cell.angle_alpha   90.00
_cell.angle_beta   90.00
_cell.angle_gamma   90.00
#
_symmetry.space_group_name_H-M   'P 1'
#
loop_
_entity.id
_entity.type
_entity.pdbx_description
1 polymer ?
#
loop_
_entity_poly.entity_id
_entity_poly.type
_entity_poly.pdbx_seq_one_letter_code
_entity_poly.pdbx_strand_id
1 'polypeptide(L)'
;MLFAQERGEGLSALLGNLEQTVLGEPAYPSIEAKAAHLLYFVVKNHPFADGNKRSGAFLFVDFLNRNNRLLDGQDEPVINDIGLAALTLLVAQSDPANKETMISLIMNMLVC
;
A
#
# COMPACT_ATOMS: atom_id res chain seq x y z
N MET A 1 -7.01 -23.94 8.70
CA MET A 1 -6.85 -23.10 7.50
C MET A 1 -5.87 -22.01 7.85
N LEU A 2 -4.69 -21.96 7.20
CA LEU A 2 -3.70 -20.93 7.46
C LEU A 2 -3.95 -19.78 6.47
N PHE A 3 -4.51 -18.68 6.94
CA PHE A 3 -4.69 -17.45 6.14
C PHE A 3 -3.34 -16.73 6.00
N ALA A 4 -3.09 -16.10 4.85
CA ALA A 4 -1.92 -15.26 4.58
C ALA A 4 -0.55 -15.95 4.73
N GLN A 5 -0.42 -17.20 4.27
CA GLN A 5 0.90 -17.84 4.18
C GLN A 5 1.76 -17.13 3.11
N GLU A 6 2.95 -16.67 3.49
CA GLU A 6 3.89 -16.03 2.57
C GLU A 6 4.31 -17.00 1.47
N ARG A 7 4.36 -16.50 0.23
CA ARG A 7 4.84 -17.26 -0.92
C ARG A 7 6.35 -17.01 -1.07
N GLY A 8 7.16 -17.91 -0.50
CA GLY A 8 8.61 -17.76 -0.52
C GLY A 8 9.06 -16.51 0.26
N GLU A 9 9.94 -15.70 -0.32
CA GLU A 9 10.39 -14.41 0.26
C GLU A 9 9.66 -13.19 -0.35
N GLY A 10 8.46 -13.40 -0.89
CA GLY A 10 7.74 -12.40 -1.68
C GLY A 10 7.42 -11.11 -0.92
N LEU A 11 7.12 -11.20 0.39
CA LEU A 11 6.85 -10.01 1.20
C LEU A 11 8.15 -9.30 1.56
N SER A 12 9.18 -10.05 1.97
CA SER A 12 10.49 -9.48 2.31
C SER A 12 11.11 -8.72 1.13
N ALA A 13 11.06 -9.30 -0.08
CA ALA A 13 11.55 -8.64 -1.30
C ALA A 13 10.76 -7.36 -1.63
N LEU A 14 9.43 -7.37 -1.43
CA LEU A 14 8.59 -6.20 -1.64
C LEU A 14 8.97 -5.07 -0.67
N LEU A 15 9.12 -5.39 0.62
CA LEU A 15 9.52 -4.41 1.64
C LEU A 15 10.94 -3.89 1.37
N GLY A 16 11.86 -4.76 0.94
CA GLY A 16 13.20 -4.36 0.51
C GLY A 16 13.15 -3.36 -0.65
N ASN A 17 12.26 -3.57 -1.63
CA ASN A 17 12.07 -2.63 -2.75
C ASN A 17 11.51 -1.27 -2.31
N LEU A 18 10.70 -1.21 -1.25
CA LEU A 18 10.16 0.07 -0.73
C LEU A 18 11.24 0.95 -0.09
N GLU A 19 12.33 0.36 0.40
CA GLU A 19 13.45 1.07 1.01
C GLU A 19 14.63 1.27 0.05
N GLN A 20 14.46 0.95 -1.24
CA GLN A 20 15.52 1.14 -2.24
C GLN A 20 15.83 2.60 -2.52
N THR A 21 17.08 2.83 -2.92
CA THR A 21 17.61 4.12 -3.37
C THR A 21 17.88 4.06 -4.88
N VAL A 22 17.42 5.06 -5.63
CA VAL A 22 17.65 5.22 -7.07
C VAL A 22 18.44 6.51 -7.27
N LEU A 23 19.61 6.42 -7.90
CA LEU A 23 20.51 7.56 -8.16
C LEU A 23 20.89 8.36 -6.89
N GLY A 24 20.99 7.69 -5.75
CA GLY A 24 21.34 8.32 -4.47
C GLY A 24 20.16 8.85 -3.65
N GLU A 25 18.94 8.85 -4.21
CA GLU A 25 17.72 9.30 -3.54
C GLU A 25 16.76 8.15 -3.24
N PRO A 26 15.95 8.19 -2.17
CA PRO A 26 14.92 7.19 -1.91
C PRO A 26 13.98 7.04 -3.12
N ALA A 27 13.70 5.81 -3.53
CA ALA A 27 12.76 5.53 -4.62
C ALA A 27 11.36 6.11 -4.35
N TYR A 28 10.99 6.17 -3.07
CA TYR A 28 9.72 6.72 -2.58
C TYR A 28 10.00 7.73 -1.47
N PRO A 29 10.03 9.04 -1.79
CA PRO A 29 10.57 10.05 -0.88
C PRO A 29 9.61 10.47 0.25
N SER A 30 8.32 10.10 0.19
CA SER A 30 7.33 10.45 1.22
C SER A 30 6.66 9.20 1.82
N ILE A 31 6.07 9.37 3.02
CA ILE A 31 5.31 8.32 3.69
C ILE A 31 4.10 7.91 2.84
N GLU A 32 3.41 8.87 2.22
CA GLU A 32 2.29 8.63 1.31
C GLU A 32 2.73 7.86 0.07
N ALA A 33 3.89 8.20 -0.51
CA ALA A 33 4.44 7.48 -1.65
C ALA A 33 4.78 6.03 -1.30
N LYS A 34 5.40 5.79 -0.14
CA LYS A 34 5.69 4.45 0.37
C LYS A 34 4.41 3.66 0.66
N ALA A 35 3.42 4.28 1.31
CA ALA A 35 2.14 3.65 1.61
C ALA A 35 1.38 3.27 0.32
N ALA A 36 1.33 4.17 -0.66
CA ALA A 36 0.68 3.91 -1.94
C ALA A 36 1.31 2.73 -2.69
N HIS A 37 2.64 2.68 -2.73
CA HIS A 37 3.37 1.57 -3.35
C HIS A 37 3.23 0.26 -2.58
N LEU A 38 3.22 0.30 -1.24
CA LEU A 38 2.97 -0.86 -0.40
C LEU A 38 1.61 -1.50 -0.71
N LEU A 39 0.54 -0.70 -0.72
CA LEU A 39 -0.80 -1.18 -1.07
C LEU A 39 -0.82 -1.75 -2.49
N TYR A 40 -0.29 -1.01 -3.46
CA TYR A 40 -0.26 -1.45 -4.86
C TYR A 40 0.47 -2.78 -5.03
N PHE A 41 1.69 -2.90 -4.52
CA PHE A 41 2.50 -4.09 -4.70
C PHE A 41 1.94 -5.31 -3.97
N VAL A 42 1.44 -5.17 -2.75
CA VAL A 42 0.87 -6.32 -2.03
C VAL A 42 -0.37 -6.83 -2.76
N VAL A 43 -1.20 -5.93 -3.28
CA VAL A 43 -2.41 -6.30 -4.02
C VAL A 43 -2.08 -6.92 -5.38
N LYS A 44 -1.11 -6.37 -6.14
CA LYS A 44 -0.78 -6.79 -7.51
C LYS A 44 0.21 -7.94 -7.61
N ASN A 45 1.22 -7.97 -6.76
CA ASN A 45 2.29 -8.96 -6.85
C ASN A 45 1.95 -10.25 -6.11
N HIS A 46 0.84 -10.27 -5.37
CA HIS A 46 0.30 -11.42 -4.67
C HIS A 46 1.36 -12.17 -3.81
N PRO A 47 2.03 -11.50 -2.85
CA PRO A 47 3.08 -12.11 -2.04
C PRO A 47 2.57 -13.20 -1.08
N PHE A 48 1.26 -13.29 -0.86
CA PHE A 48 0.62 -14.33 -0.04
C PHE A 48 -0.14 -15.32 -0.92
N ALA A 49 -0.27 -16.57 -0.44
CA ALA A 49 -1.04 -17.62 -1.12
C ALA A 49 -2.53 -17.28 -1.28
N ASP A 50 -3.10 -16.59 -0.28
CA ASP A 50 -4.43 -15.98 -0.33
C ASP A 50 -4.45 -14.76 0.61
N GLY A 51 -5.45 -13.89 0.46
CA GLY A 51 -5.69 -12.76 1.35
C GLY A 51 -4.97 -11.49 0.92
N ASN A 52 -4.24 -11.46 -0.20
CA ASN A 52 -3.46 -10.30 -0.67
C ASN A 52 -4.17 -8.95 -0.58
N LYS A 53 -5.45 -8.89 -0.95
CA LYS A 53 -6.26 -7.66 -0.83
C LYS A 53 -6.44 -7.22 0.63
N ARG A 54 -6.81 -8.15 1.51
CA ARG A 54 -7.02 -7.90 2.94
C ARG A 54 -5.69 -7.56 3.63
N SER A 55 -4.65 -8.33 3.35
CA SER A 55 -3.31 -8.09 3.87
C SER A 55 -2.74 -6.75 3.38
N GLY A 56 -2.96 -6.39 2.11
CA GLY A 56 -2.53 -5.11 1.56
C GLY A 56 -3.22 -3.92 2.24
N ALA A 57 -4.55 -3.99 2.42
CA ALA A 57 -5.30 -2.97 3.14
C ALA A 57 -4.85 -2.85 4.61
N PHE A 58 -4.62 -3.98 5.29
CA PHE A 58 -4.12 -3.99 6.67
C PHE A 58 -2.72 -3.38 6.78
N LEU A 59 -1.78 -3.80 5.93
CA LEU A 59 -0.41 -3.29 5.90
C LEU A 59 -0.37 -1.79 5.58
N PHE A 60 -1.25 -1.32 4.70
CA PHE A 60 -1.40 0.09 4.38
C PHE A 60 -1.80 0.92 5.62
N VAL A 61 -2.85 0.50 6.34
CA VAL A 61 -3.31 1.19 7.56
C VAL A 61 -2.27 1.13 8.67
N ASP A 62 -1.68 -0.05 8.92
CA ASP A 62 -0.63 -0.22 9.93
C ASP A 62 0.60 0.64 9.61
N PHE A 63 0.99 0.74 8.34
CA PHE A 63 2.09 1.59 7.90
C PHE A 63 1.78 3.08 8.15
N LEU A 64 0.60 3.56 7.79
CA LEU A 64 0.20 4.95 8.06
C LEU A 64 0.16 5.23 9.57
N ASN A 65 -0.36 4.30 10.37
CA ASN A 65 -0.44 4.44 11.82
C ASN A 65 0.95 4.56 12.46
N ARG A 66 1.87 3.67 12.10
CA ARG A 66 3.26 3.67 12.62
C ARG A 66 4.04 4.92 12.23
N ASN A 67 3.65 5.58 11.14
CA ASN A 67 4.27 6.81 10.67
C ASN A 67 3.48 8.07 11.08
N ASN A 68 2.54 7.97 12.04
CA ASN A 68 1.70 9.08 12.53
C ASN A 68 0.96 9.82 11.40
N ARG A 69 0.52 9.07 10.37
CA ARG A 69 -0.11 9.62 9.17
C ARG A 69 -1.54 9.11 8.92
N LEU A 70 -2.01 8.18 9.75
CA LEU A 70 -3.36 7.62 9.64
C LEU A 70 -4.44 8.65 9.99
N LEU A 71 -4.13 9.60 10.87
CA LEU A 71 -5.04 10.67 11.28
C LEU A 71 -4.61 12.00 10.66
N ASP A 72 -5.58 12.86 10.39
CA ASP A 72 -5.36 14.24 9.95
C ASP A 72 -5.13 15.19 11.15
N GLY A 73 -5.09 16.50 10.89
CA GLY A 73 -4.88 17.52 11.92
C GLY A 73 -6.05 17.68 12.89
N GLN A 74 -7.17 16.99 12.67
CA GLN A 74 -8.37 16.98 13.49
C GLN A 74 -8.56 15.65 14.23
N ASP A 75 -7.53 14.78 14.23
CA ASP A 75 -7.57 13.41 14.76
C ASP A 75 -8.60 12.49 14.05
N GLU A 76 -8.99 12.82 12.82
CA GLU A 76 -9.89 12.01 12.02
C GLU A 76 -9.13 11.11 11.04
N PRO A 77 -9.58 9.87 10.78
CA PRO A 77 -8.93 8.98 9.82
C PRO A 77 -8.90 9.58 8.41
N VAL A 78 -7.71 9.63 7.81
CA VAL A 78 -7.53 10.15 6.43
C VAL A 78 -8.21 9.29 5.37
N ILE A 79 -8.56 8.04 5.73
CA ILE A 79 -9.34 7.13 4.90
C ILE A 79 -10.25 6.29 5.80
N ASN A 80 -11.53 6.20 5.45
CA ASN A 80 -12.49 5.35 6.14
C ASN A 80 -12.54 3.92 5.55
N ASP A 81 -13.18 2.99 6.26
CA ASP A 81 -13.24 1.57 5.88
C ASP A 81 -13.82 1.34 4.47
N ILE A 82 -14.86 2.10 4.10
CA ILE A 82 -15.51 1.99 2.79
C ILE A 82 -14.56 2.46 1.69
N GLY A 83 -13.90 3.61 1.91
CA GLY A 83 -12.92 4.18 1.00
C GLY A 83 -11.73 3.27 0.82
N LEU A 84 -11.21 2.68 1.90
CA LEU A 84 -10.11 1.74 1.86
C LEU A 84 -10.48 0.45 1.09
N ALA A 85 -11.67 -0.09 1.34
CA ALA A 85 -12.16 -1.26 0.62
C ALA A 85 -12.31 -0.97 -0.89
N ALA A 86 -12.91 0.17 -1.25
CA ALA A 86 -13.06 0.59 -2.63
C ALA A 86 -11.71 0.78 -3.33
N LEU A 87 -10.78 1.49 -2.67
CA LEU A 87 -9.44 1.74 -3.20
C LEU A 87 -8.67 0.43 -3.42
N THR A 88 -8.72 -0.49 -2.45
CA THR A 88 -8.08 -1.80 -2.56
C THR A 88 -8.65 -2.62 -3.73
N LEU A 89 -9.97 -2.56 -3.95
CA LEU A 89 -10.63 -3.23 -5.06
C LEU A 89 -10.31 -2.58 -6.41
N LEU A 90 -10.22 -1.25 -6.48
CA LEU A 90 -9.81 -0.52 -7.67
C LEU A 90 -8.38 -0.89 -8.07
N VAL A 91 -7.45 -0.89 -7.12
CA VAL A 91 -6.09 -1.38 -7.33
C VAL A 91 -6.12 -2.81 -7.84
N ALA A 92 -6.87 -3.71 -7.18
CA ALA A 92 -6.93 -5.11 -7.60
C ALA A 92 -7.41 -5.27 -9.05
N GLN A 93 -8.43 -4.52 -9.46
CA GLN A 93 -9.06 -4.62 -10.79
C GLN A 93 -8.36 -3.81 -11.89
N SER A 94 -7.50 -2.86 -11.53
CA SER A 94 -6.81 -2.00 -12.49
C SER A 94 -5.93 -2.78 -13.48
N ASP A 95 -5.72 -2.24 -14.68
CA ASP A 95 -4.68 -2.73 -15.58
C ASP A 95 -3.29 -2.39 -15.00
N PRO A 96 -2.31 -3.32 -14.97
CA PRO A 96 -0.93 -3.03 -14.57
C PRO A 96 -0.29 -1.83 -15.30
N ALA A 97 -0.67 -1.57 -16.56
CA ALA A 97 -0.22 -0.40 -17.31
C ALA A 97 -0.64 0.94 -16.66
N ASN A 98 -1.70 0.93 -15.85
CA ASN A 98 -2.21 2.09 -15.11
C ASN A 98 -1.59 2.23 -13.70
N LYS A 99 -0.44 1.60 -13.44
CA LYS A 99 0.26 1.68 -12.15
C LYS A 99 0.35 3.11 -11.61
N GLU A 100 0.90 4.03 -12.39
CA GLU A 100 1.15 5.41 -11.95
C GLU A 100 -0.16 6.16 -11.65
N THR A 101 -1.21 5.89 -12.41
CA THR A 101 -2.57 6.41 -12.13
C THR A 101 -3.09 5.90 -10.79
N MET A 102 -2.93 4.60 -10.50
CA MET A 102 -3.37 4.03 -9.22
C MET A 102 -2.59 4.60 -8.04
N ILE A 103 -1.27 4.71 -8.18
CA ILE A 103 -0.41 5.34 -7.16
C ILE A 103 -0.85 6.78 -6.90
N SER A 104 -1.07 7.56 -7.95
CA SER A 104 -1.51 8.95 -7.83
C SER A 104 -2.87 9.06 -7.14
N LEU A 105 -3.81 8.16 -7.46
CA LEU A 105 -5.11 8.11 -6.78
C LEU A 105 -4.96 7.79 -5.29
N ILE A 106 -4.14 6.80 -4.92
CA ILE A 106 -3.91 6.46 -3.52
C ILE A 106 -3.28 7.64 -2.78
N MET A 107 -2.26 8.29 -3.37
CA MET A 107 -1.62 9.46 -2.76
C MET A 107 -2.60 10.62 -2.59
N ASN A 108 -3.44 10.90 -3.59
CA ASN A 108 -4.42 11.98 -3.51
C ASN A 108 -5.46 11.77 -2.40
N MET A 109 -5.77 10.52 -2.05
CA MET A 109 -6.64 10.20 -0.91
C MET A 109 -5.95 10.44 0.44
N LEU A 110 -4.62 10.50 0.46
CA LEU A 110 -3.85 10.77 1.67
C LEU A 110 -3.55 12.25 1.85
N VAL A 111 -3.52 13.05 0.78
CA VAL A 111 -3.32 14.51 0.88
C VAL A 111 -4.49 15.12 1.65
N CYS A 112 -4.19 15.73 2.80
CA CYS A 112 -5.12 16.51 3.61
C CYS A 112 -5.01 17.99 3.24
#